data_AF-A0A3R7XBP6-F1
#
_entry.id   AF-A0A3R7XBP6-F1
#
_cell.length_a   1.000
_cell.length_b   1.000
_cell.length_c   1.000
_cell.angle_alpha   90.00
_cell.angle_beta   90.00
_cell.angle_gamma   90.00
#
_symmetry.space_group_name_H-M   'P 1'
#
loop_
_entity.id
_entity.type
_entity.pdbx_description
1 polymer ?
#
loop_
_entity_poly.entity_id
_entity_poly.type
_entity_poly.pdbx_seq_one_letter_code
_entity_poly.pdbx_strand_id
1 'polypeptide(L)'
;MQKIKKKNIKIIAVQSENFPSFYNSFYKRKYSFSSGSVAEGIAVKKIGTINSKILNKNVDKCILVKEKKIEEAISHFLMKDKTLVEGAGAAGLAAILEDKIPKSSKNIGLVACGGNLDSRVLSSLLMRELVRKKKILTLSIDMDDKPGQLNQISILCSQEKINILEVEHSRFTLDLSVRAARLNITLETRDKDHAKVIINKIKKLGFKVEEKKKN
;
A
#
# COMPACT_ATOMS: atom_id res chain seq x y z
N MET A 1 21.96 -6.58 -34.39
CA MET A 1 20.70 -6.86 -33.66
C MET A 1 19.51 -6.54 -34.56
N GLN A 2 18.90 -7.59 -35.14
CA GLN A 2 17.65 -7.49 -35.90
C GLN A 2 16.50 -7.09 -34.97
N LYS A 3 15.65 -6.18 -35.44
CA LYS A 3 14.41 -5.75 -34.77
C LYS A 3 13.46 -6.96 -34.80
N ILE A 4 13.01 -7.48 -33.65
CA ILE A 4 11.92 -8.47 -33.61
C ILE A 4 10.64 -7.73 -34.04
N LYS A 5 10.43 -7.61 -35.36
CA LYS A 5 9.31 -6.91 -35.97
C LYS A 5 8.08 -7.82 -35.96
N LYS A 6 7.44 -7.99 -34.80
CA LYS A 6 5.97 -8.14 -34.83
C LYS A 6 5.40 -6.73 -34.97
N LYS A 7 5.00 -6.37 -36.18
CA LYS A 7 4.53 -5.01 -36.57
C LYS A 7 3.37 -4.44 -35.71
N ASN A 8 2.80 -5.21 -34.78
CA ASN A 8 1.61 -4.84 -34.01
C ASN A 8 1.78 -4.81 -32.48
N ILE A 9 2.99 -4.98 -31.93
CA ILE A 9 3.21 -4.91 -30.47
C ILE A 9 3.85 -3.58 -30.12
N LYS A 10 3.24 -2.82 -29.20
CA LYS A 10 3.81 -1.61 -28.63
C LYS A 10 4.63 -1.93 -27.38
N ILE A 11 5.84 -1.39 -27.29
CA ILE A 11 6.73 -1.50 -26.14
C ILE A 11 6.65 -0.19 -25.34
N ILE A 12 6.14 -0.29 -24.12
CA ILE A 12 5.98 0.86 -23.22
C ILE A 12 6.98 0.72 -22.07
N ALA A 13 7.88 1.69 -21.94
CA ALA A 13 8.74 1.82 -20.77
C ALA A 13 7.99 2.51 -19.64
N VAL A 14 8.10 1.99 -18.42
CA VAL A 14 7.51 2.59 -17.22
C VAL A 14 8.62 2.94 -16.25
N GLN A 15 8.59 4.16 -15.70
CA GLN A 15 9.48 4.58 -14.62
C GLN A 15 8.67 5.16 -13.46
N SER A 16 9.27 5.19 -12.27
CA SER A 16 8.76 5.99 -11.17
C SER A 16 8.87 7.49 -11.49
N GLU A 17 7.87 8.27 -11.08
CA GLU A 17 7.92 9.74 -11.05
C GLU A 17 9.13 10.27 -10.25
N ASN A 18 9.63 9.51 -9.26
CA ASN A 18 10.77 9.88 -8.42
C ASN A 18 12.12 9.77 -9.16
N PHE A 19 12.22 8.89 -10.16
CA PHE A 19 13.46 8.65 -10.92
C PHE A 19 13.21 8.61 -12.44
N PRO A 20 12.82 9.75 -13.05
CA PRO A 20 12.37 9.80 -14.45
C PRO A 20 13.55 9.92 -15.43
N SER A 21 14.67 9.22 -15.22
CA SER A 21 15.91 9.42 -15.99
C SER A 21 15.76 9.12 -17.49
N PHE A 22 15.15 7.99 -17.84
CA PHE A 22 14.91 7.65 -19.24
C PHE A 22 13.82 8.53 -19.83
N TYR A 23 12.74 8.80 -19.08
CA TYR A 23 11.67 9.71 -19.50
C TYR A 23 12.22 11.10 -19.85
N ASN A 24 13.07 11.66 -18.99
CA ASN A 24 13.75 12.93 -19.21
C ASN A 24 14.60 12.89 -20.49
N SER A 25 15.38 11.82 -20.69
CA SER A 25 16.17 11.65 -21.91
C SER A 25 15.30 11.48 -23.16
N PHE A 26 14.22 10.72 -23.09
CA PHE A 26 13.38 10.32 -24.21
C PHE A 26 12.53 11.49 -24.73
N TYR A 27 11.99 12.31 -23.83
CA TYR A 27 11.17 13.48 -24.17
C TYR A 27 11.90 14.83 -24.04
N LYS A 28 13.23 14.81 -23.79
CA LYS A 28 14.04 16.02 -23.55
C LYS A 28 13.46 16.90 -22.42
N ARG A 29 13.06 16.26 -21.31
CA ARG A 29 12.54 16.93 -20.10
C ARG A 29 13.62 17.00 -19.01
N LYS A 30 13.33 17.75 -17.94
CA LYS A 30 14.22 17.97 -16.78
C LYS A 30 13.44 17.86 -15.47
N TYR A 31 12.64 16.81 -15.31
CA TYR A 31 11.99 16.56 -14.02
C TYR A 31 13.03 16.22 -12.96
N SER A 32 12.77 16.65 -11.73
CA SER A 32 13.64 16.44 -10.57
C SER A 32 13.64 14.98 -10.15
N PHE A 33 14.68 14.60 -9.40
CA PHE A 33 14.81 13.30 -8.78
C PHE A 33 14.48 13.41 -7.29
N SER A 34 13.84 12.39 -6.73
CA SER A 34 13.65 12.25 -5.29
C SER A 34 14.83 11.52 -4.64
N SER A 35 14.79 11.38 -3.32
CA SER A 35 15.83 10.68 -2.54
C SER A 35 15.71 9.15 -2.59
N GLY A 36 14.51 8.60 -2.77
CA GLY A 36 14.27 7.16 -2.72
C GLY A 36 13.02 6.71 -3.48
N SER A 37 12.93 5.41 -3.73
CA SER A 37 11.80 4.76 -4.41
C SER A 37 11.67 3.32 -3.93
N VAL A 38 10.43 2.80 -3.87
CA VAL A 38 10.14 1.38 -3.65
C VAL A 38 10.61 0.51 -4.83
N ALA A 39 10.86 1.13 -5.99
CA ALA A 39 11.39 0.49 -7.19
C ALA A 39 12.88 0.77 -7.37
N GLU A 40 13.69 0.33 -6.39
CA GLU A 40 15.13 0.61 -6.34
C GLU A 40 15.89 0.18 -7.60
N GLY A 41 15.53 -0.97 -8.18
CA GLY A 41 16.14 -1.49 -9.42
C GLY A 41 15.99 -0.56 -10.64
N ILE A 42 15.06 0.40 -10.60
CA ILE A 42 14.87 1.43 -11.63
C ILE A 42 15.09 2.86 -11.12
N ALA A 43 15.59 3.03 -9.88
CA ALA A 43 15.91 4.31 -9.25
C ALA A 43 17.24 4.91 -9.77
N VAL A 44 17.38 5.01 -11.09
CA VAL A 44 18.62 5.39 -11.76
C VAL A 44 18.60 6.88 -12.09
N LYS A 45 19.60 7.65 -11.63
CA LYS A 45 19.71 9.11 -11.92
C LYS A 45 20.19 9.42 -13.33
N LYS A 46 21.07 8.59 -13.89
CA LYS A 46 21.62 8.76 -15.24
C LYS A 46 21.53 7.46 -16.01
N ILE A 47 20.75 7.46 -17.08
CA ILE A 47 20.66 6.31 -17.97
C ILE A 47 22.01 6.06 -18.67
N GLY A 48 22.43 4.80 -18.75
CA GLY A 48 23.61 4.39 -19.51
C GLY A 48 23.49 4.70 -21.01
N THR A 49 24.59 5.08 -21.65
CA THR A 49 24.62 5.50 -23.05
C THR A 49 24.18 4.40 -24.02
N ILE A 50 24.65 3.16 -23.80
CA ILE A 50 24.28 1.99 -24.59
C ILE A 50 22.78 1.69 -24.43
N ASN A 51 22.30 1.66 -23.18
CA ASN A 51 20.89 1.39 -22.87
C ASN A 51 19.97 2.46 -23.50
N SER A 52 20.33 3.74 -23.41
CA SER A 52 19.56 4.82 -24.04
C SER A 52 19.45 4.63 -25.55
N LYS A 53 20.53 4.28 -26.25
CA LYS A 53 20.49 3.98 -27.71
C LYS A 53 19.54 2.82 -28.03
N ILE A 54 19.58 1.75 -27.23
CA ILE A 54 18.71 0.58 -27.42
C ILE A 54 17.25 0.95 -27.14
N LEU A 55 16.96 1.61 -26.03
CA LEU A 55 15.60 1.99 -25.66
C LEU A 55 15.00 2.97 -26.66
N ASN A 56 15.74 4.00 -27.10
CA ASN A 56 15.26 4.95 -28.12
C ASN A 56 14.89 4.28 -29.45
N LYS A 57 15.51 3.14 -29.79
CA LYS A 57 15.21 2.39 -31.02
C LYS A 57 13.98 1.49 -30.91
N ASN A 58 13.63 1.06 -29.69
CA ASN A 58 12.69 -0.04 -29.46
C ASN A 58 11.47 0.34 -28.60
N VAL A 59 11.53 1.39 -27.78
CA VAL A 59 10.42 1.85 -26.95
C VAL A 59 9.55 2.82 -27.73
N ASP A 60 8.24 2.57 -27.77
CA ASP A 60 7.27 3.43 -28.44
C ASP A 60 6.80 4.58 -27.54
N LYS A 61 6.75 4.36 -26.22
CA LYS A 61 6.32 5.36 -25.24
C LYS A 61 7.00 5.12 -23.89
N CYS A 62 7.42 6.19 -23.23
CA CYS A 62 7.77 6.15 -21.81
C CYS A 62 6.66 6.83 -20.98
N ILE A 63 6.30 6.23 -19.84
CA ILE A 63 5.31 6.75 -18.90
C ILE A 63 5.88 6.76 -17.48
N LEU A 64 5.40 7.71 -16.68
CA LEU A 64 5.71 7.80 -15.25
C LEU A 64 4.51 7.35 -14.42
N VAL A 65 4.80 6.70 -13.30
CA VAL A 65 3.81 6.23 -12.32
C VAL A 65 4.20 6.66 -10.91
N LYS A 66 3.18 6.84 -10.07
CA LYS A 66 3.35 7.22 -8.66
C LYS A 66 3.89 6.05 -7.83
N GLU A 67 4.73 6.35 -6.85
CA GLU A 67 5.24 5.36 -5.87
C GLU A 67 4.10 4.57 -5.20
N LYS A 68 3.03 5.26 -4.78
CA LYS A 68 1.85 4.62 -4.19
C LYS A 68 1.20 3.59 -5.12
N LYS A 69 1.26 3.81 -6.45
CA LYS A 69 0.72 2.87 -7.44
C LYS A 69 1.64 1.69 -7.68
N ILE A 70 2.96 1.87 -7.53
CA ILE A 70 3.91 0.76 -7.49
C ILE A 70 3.66 -0.11 -6.25
N GLU A 71 3.50 0.48 -5.06
CA GLU A 71 3.14 -0.26 -3.83
C GLU A 71 1.81 -1.04 -3.97
N GLU A 72 0.79 -0.40 -4.57
CA GLU A 72 -0.50 -1.04 -4.86
C GLU A 72 -0.33 -2.21 -5.84
N ALA A 73 0.50 -2.05 -6.88
CA ALA A 73 0.81 -3.11 -7.84
C ALA A 73 1.56 -4.29 -7.21
N ILE A 74 2.57 -4.04 -6.36
CA ILE A 74 3.24 -5.10 -5.60
C ILE A 74 2.21 -5.87 -4.76
N SER A 75 1.34 -5.14 -4.05
CA SER A 75 0.28 -5.73 -3.23
C SER A 75 -0.69 -6.56 -4.08
N HIS A 76 -0.99 -6.13 -5.30
CA HIS A 76 -1.85 -6.85 -6.23
C HIS A 76 -1.23 -8.18 -6.66
N PHE A 77 0.01 -8.15 -7.16
CA PHE A 77 0.76 -9.36 -7.52
C PHE A 77 0.82 -10.36 -6.35
N LEU A 78 1.12 -9.88 -5.15
CA LEU A 78 1.22 -10.72 -3.97
C LEU A 78 -0.14 -11.33 -3.56
N MET A 79 -1.19 -10.51 -3.51
CA MET A 79 -2.47 -10.92 -2.95
C MET A 79 -3.34 -11.69 -3.93
N LYS A 80 -3.31 -11.31 -5.21
CA LYS A 80 -4.16 -11.88 -6.28
C LYS A 80 -3.43 -12.95 -7.05
N ASP A 81 -2.24 -12.63 -7.55
CA ASP A 81 -1.49 -13.52 -8.43
C ASP A 81 -0.54 -14.45 -7.67
N LYS A 82 -0.49 -14.32 -6.33
CA LYS A 82 0.38 -15.10 -5.43
C LYS A 82 1.86 -15.07 -5.85
N THR A 83 2.26 -13.97 -6.47
CA THR A 83 3.61 -13.78 -7.01
C THR A 83 4.28 -12.64 -6.26
N LEU A 84 5.44 -12.91 -5.67
CA LEU A 84 6.25 -11.86 -5.06
C LEU A 84 7.04 -11.14 -6.15
N VAL A 85 6.86 -9.82 -6.24
CA VAL A 85 7.61 -8.97 -7.17
C VAL A 85 8.21 -7.78 -6.43
N GLU A 86 9.38 -7.33 -6.89
CA GLU A 86 9.96 -6.06 -6.47
C GLU A 86 9.29 -4.87 -7.21
N GLY A 87 9.59 -3.64 -6.77
CA GLY A 87 8.96 -2.44 -7.36
C GLY A 87 9.22 -2.25 -8.86
N ALA A 88 10.39 -2.65 -9.37
CA ALA A 88 10.70 -2.60 -10.80
C ALA A 88 9.78 -3.53 -11.62
N GLY A 89 9.60 -4.78 -11.16
CA GLY A 89 8.70 -5.74 -11.78
C GLY A 89 7.22 -5.36 -11.67
N ALA A 90 6.86 -4.58 -10.64
CA ALA A 90 5.49 -4.09 -10.43
C ALA A 90 5.13 -2.84 -11.27
N ALA A 91 6.12 -2.11 -11.79
CA ALA A 91 5.90 -0.82 -12.45
C ALA A 91 4.93 -0.91 -13.65
N GLY A 92 5.01 -1.99 -14.43
CA GLY A 92 4.10 -2.22 -15.56
C GLY A 92 2.63 -2.33 -15.13
N LEU A 93 2.37 -3.05 -14.04
CA LEU A 93 1.01 -3.15 -13.48
C LEU A 93 0.56 -1.82 -12.85
N ALA A 94 1.48 -1.09 -12.21
CA ALA A 94 1.19 0.23 -11.65
C ALA A 94 0.66 1.19 -12.71
N ALA A 95 1.20 1.13 -13.94
CA ALA A 95 0.71 1.93 -15.05
C ALA A 95 -0.74 1.60 -15.45
N ILE A 96 -1.14 0.33 -15.37
CA ILE A 96 -2.51 -0.10 -15.62
C ILE A 96 -3.43 0.41 -14.50
N LEU A 97 -3.03 0.24 -13.24
CA LEU A 97 -3.80 0.66 -12.05
C LEU A 97 -3.91 2.19 -11.90
N GLU A 98 -3.10 2.95 -12.63
CA GLU A 98 -3.16 4.41 -12.71
C GLU A 98 -3.76 4.90 -14.05
N ASP A 99 -4.45 4.02 -14.79
CA ASP A 99 -5.14 4.34 -16.06
C ASP A 99 -4.23 5.00 -17.11
N LYS A 100 -2.92 4.74 -17.08
CA LYS A 100 -1.94 5.29 -18.05
C LYS A 100 -1.89 4.52 -19.36
N ILE A 101 -2.52 3.33 -19.38
CA ILE A 101 -2.61 2.47 -20.56
C ILE A 101 -3.99 2.66 -21.21
N PRO A 102 -4.08 2.82 -22.55
CA PRO A 102 -5.37 3.00 -23.22
C PRO A 102 -6.32 1.84 -22.94
N LYS A 103 -7.57 2.13 -22.58
CA LYS A 103 -8.63 1.13 -22.32
C LYS A 103 -8.95 0.25 -23.53
N SER A 104 -8.61 0.70 -24.74
CA SER A 104 -8.73 -0.09 -25.96
C SER A 104 -7.69 -1.22 -26.07
N SER A 105 -6.68 -1.25 -25.20
CA SER A 105 -5.61 -2.27 -25.21
C SER A 105 -6.14 -3.56 -24.58
N LYS A 106 -6.41 -4.57 -25.42
CA LYS A 106 -7.04 -5.82 -24.96
C LYS A 106 -6.04 -6.86 -24.43
N ASN A 107 -4.85 -6.93 -25.02
CA ASN A 107 -3.83 -7.91 -24.69
C ASN A 107 -2.57 -7.18 -24.21
N ILE A 108 -2.29 -7.25 -22.91
CA ILE A 108 -1.15 -6.59 -22.28
C ILE A 108 -0.27 -7.65 -21.64
N GLY A 109 1.00 -7.70 -22.06
CA GLY A 109 2.03 -8.49 -21.40
C GLY A 109 2.80 -7.61 -20.42
N LEU A 110 2.98 -8.08 -19.18
CA LEU A 110 3.79 -7.44 -18.17
C LEU A 110 5.07 -8.25 -17.93
N VAL A 111 6.17 -7.56 -17.68
CA VAL A 111 7.44 -8.20 -17.31
C VAL A 111 7.63 -8.08 -15.81
N ALA A 112 7.39 -9.16 -15.09
CA ALA A 112 7.68 -9.27 -13.66
C ALA A 112 9.14 -9.70 -13.46
N CYS A 113 10.07 -8.74 -13.52
CA CYS A 113 11.51 -9.02 -13.68
C CYS A 113 12.32 -9.26 -12.40
N GLY A 114 11.72 -9.23 -11.20
CA GLY A 114 12.48 -9.43 -9.96
C GLY A 114 11.59 -9.69 -8.76
N GLY A 115 12.13 -10.38 -7.76
CA GLY A 115 11.44 -10.79 -6.53
C GLY A 115 12.21 -10.51 -5.24
N ASN A 116 13.30 -9.73 -5.32
CA ASN A 116 14.13 -9.39 -4.16
C ASN A 116 13.55 -8.20 -3.38
N LEU A 117 12.36 -8.39 -2.83
CA LEU A 117 11.69 -7.37 -2.03
C LEU A 117 12.19 -7.42 -0.58
N ASP A 118 12.60 -6.27 -0.05
CA ASP A 118 12.99 -6.14 1.34
C ASP A 118 11.88 -6.63 2.30
N SER A 119 12.27 -7.43 3.30
CA SER A 119 11.35 -8.09 4.23
C SER A 119 10.52 -7.11 5.06
N ARG A 120 11.04 -5.91 5.35
CA ARG A 120 10.32 -4.83 6.04
C ARG A 120 9.25 -4.24 5.13
N VAL A 121 9.55 -4.06 3.83
CA VAL A 121 8.56 -3.61 2.84
C VAL A 121 7.44 -4.63 2.70
N LEU A 122 7.79 -5.92 2.55
CA LEU A 122 6.80 -7.00 2.50
C LEU A 122 5.90 -7.01 3.73
N SER A 123 6.49 -6.98 4.93
CA SER A 123 5.74 -6.97 6.19
C SER A 123 4.80 -5.77 6.30
N SER A 124 5.26 -4.58 5.90
CA SER A 124 4.44 -3.36 5.88
C SER A 124 3.24 -3.49 4.93
N LEU A 125 3.45 -4.03 3.72
CA LEU A 125 2.37 -4.25 2.74
C LEU A 125 1.33 -5.27 3.25
N LEU A 126 1.80 -6.38 3.83
CA LEU A 126 0.92 -7.38 4.44
C LEU A 126 0.07 -6.77 5.57
N MET A 127 0.69 -6.01 6.47
CA MET A 127 -0.02 -5.33 7.57
C MET A 127 -1.05 -4.32 7.04
N ARG A 128 -0.69 -3.50 6.05
CA ARG A 128 -1.63 -2.55 5.42
C ARG A 128 -2.83 -3.26 4.81
N GLU A 129 -2.62 -4.42 4.18
CA GLU A 129 -3.70 -5.23 3.62
C GLU A 129 -4.62 -5.81 4.69
N LEU A 130 -4.07 -6.30 5.81
CA LEU A 130 -4.86 -6.76 6.95
C LEU A 130 -5.73 -5.63 7.52
N VAL A 131 -5.18 -4.42 7.64
CA VAL A 131 -5.94 -3.22 8.07
C VAL A 131 -7.02 -2.85 7.06
N ARG A 132 -6.70 -2.79 5.76
CA ARG A 132 -7.65 -2.45 4.69
C ARG A 132 -8.83 -3.42 4.63
N LYS A 133 -8.57 -4.71 4.89
CA LYS A 133 -9.59 -5.76 4.95
C LYS A 133 -10.34 -5.82 6.28
N LYS A 134 -9.98 -4.96 7.25
CA LYS A 134 -10.49 -4.99 8.64
C LYS A 134 -10.31 -6.40 9.23
N LYS A 135 -9.12 -6.95 9.06
CA LYS A 135 -8.65 -8.11 9.81
C LYS A 135 -7.80 -7.70 11.00
N ILE A 136 -7.15 -6.55 10.90
CA ILE A 136 -6.59 -5.83 12.04
C ILE A 136 -7.32 -4.48 12.11
N LEU A 137 -7.79 -4.12 13.30
CA LEU A 137 -8.57 -2.92 13.54
C LEU A 137 -8.06 -2.25 14.81
N THR A 138 -7.73 -0.96 14.75
CA THR A 138 -7.43 -0.17 15.95
C THR A 138 -8.63 0.73 16.26
N LEU A 139 -9.20 0.55 17.45
CA LEU A 139 -10.30 1.35 17.97
C LEU A 139 -9.78 2.31 19.02
N SER A 140 -10.31 3.53 19.01
CA SER A 140 -10.15 4.52 20.08
C SER A 140 -11.47 4.63 20.83
N ILE A 141 -11.44 4.34 22.12
CA ILE A 141 -12.62 4.22 22.98
C ILE A 141 -12.48 5.21 24.13
N ASP A 142 -13.39 6.18 24.18
CA ASP A 142 -13.47 7.13 25.30
C ASP A 142 -14.26 6.46 26.44
N MET A 143 -13.73 6.53 27.65
CA MET A 143 -14.32 5.93 28.86
C MET A 143 -14.17 6.82 30.08
N ASP A 144 -15.02 6.61 31.08
CA ASP A 144 -14.85 7.20 32.40
C ASP A 144 -13.59 6.64 33.08
N ASP A 145 -12.85 7.44 33.82
CA ASP A 145 -11.72 6.97 34.64
C ASP A 145 -12.23 6.34 35.95
N LYS A 146 -12.87 5.18 35.82
CA LYS A 146 -13.37 4.36 36.94
C LYS A 146 -13.00 2.88 36.78
N PRO A 147 -12.83 2.13 37.88
CA PRO A 147 -12.54 0.70 37.80
C PRO A 147 -13.57 -0.07 36.98
N GLY A 148 -13.10 -1.05 36.20
CA GLY A 148 -13.96 -1.98 35.45
C GLY A 148 -14.27 -1.60 34.00
N GLN A 149 -13.94 -0.40 33.52
CA GLN A 149 -14.20 -0.01 32.13
C GLN A 149 -13.45 -0.89 31.12
N LEU A 150 -12.15 -1.09 31.31
CA LEU A 150 -11.35 -2.01 30.47
C LEU A 150 -11.85 -3.46 30.57
N ASN A 151 -12.35 -3.88 31.73
CA ASN A 151 -12.88 -5.23 31.92
C ASN A 151 -14.11 -5.48 31.04
N GLN A 152 -15.01 -4.49 30.91
CA GLN A 152 -16.17 -4.60 30.02
C GLN A 152 -15.75 -4.84 28.56
N ILE A 153 -14.70 -4.15 28.09
CA ILE A 153 -14.14 -4.36 26.74
C ILE A 153 -13.46 -5.73 26.62
N SER A 154 -12.71 -6.16 27.63
CA SER A 154 -12.04 -7.47 27.67
C SER A 154 -13.04 -8.63 27.61
N ILE A 155 -14.12 -8.57 28.40
CA ILE A 155 -15.20 -9.57 28.40
C ILE A 155 -15.86 -9.64 27.02
N LEU A 156 -16.16 -8.48 26.41
CA LEU A 156 -16.71 -8.44 25.06
C LEU A 156 -15.77 -9.12 24.05
N CYS A 157 -14.47 -8.82 24.10
CA CYS A 157 -13.50 -9.46 23.21
C CYS A 157 -13.45 -10.98 23.39
N SER A 158 -13.51 -11.46 24.63
CA SER A 158 -13.55 -12.89 24.96
C SER A 158 -14.81 -13.57 24.39
N GLN A 159 -16.00 -12.98 24.59
CA GLN A 159 -17.27 -13.48 24.08
C GLN A 159 -17.30 -13.57 22.55
N GLU A 160 -16.69 -12.59 21.88
CA GLU A 160 -16.61 -12.53 20.42
C GLU A 160 -15.39 -13.26 19.85
N LYS A 161 -14.60 -13.94 20.69
CA LYS A 161 -13.39 -14.69 20.32
C LYS A 161 -12.40 -13.84 19.51
N ILE A 162 -12.12 -12.64 20.00
CA ILE A 162 -11.21 -11.68 19.38
C ILE A 162 -9.85 -11.73 20.07
N ASN A 163 -8.78 -11.83 19.29
CA ASN A 163 -7.42 -11.63 19.82
C ASN A 163 -7.16 -10.13 19.98
N ILE A 164 -6.67 -9.75 21.15
CA ILE A 164 -6.19 -8.40 21.43
C ILE A 164 -4.69 -8.37 21.14
N LEU A 165 -4.27 -7.56 20.16
CA LEU A 165 -2.88 -7.44 19.74
C LEU A 165 -2.13 -6.36 20.52
N GLU A 166 -2.81 -5.29 20.89
CA GLU A 166 -2.22 -4.14 21.57
C GLU A 166 -3.27 -3.41 22.41
N VAL A 167 -2.86 -2.93 23.58
CA VAL A 167 -3.66 -2.12 24.48
C VAL A 167 -2.82 -0.93 24.94
N GLU A 168 -3.29 0.28 24.67
CA GLU A 168 -2.74 1.53 25.19
C GLU A 168 -3.85 2.29 25.90
N HIS A 169 -3.62 2.61 27.17
CA HIS A 169 -4.57 3.34 28.01
C HIS A 169 -3.94 4.65 28.48
N SER A 170 -4.51 5.78 28.09
CA SER A 170 -3.98 7.10 28.42
C SER A 170 -5.03 7.96 29.12
N ARG A 171 -4.58 8.67 30.16
CA ARG A 171 -5.34 9.69 30.92
C ARG A 171 -4.97 11.13 30.52
N PHE A 172 -3.95 11.30 29.69
CA PHE A 172 -3.35 12.61 29.37
C PHE A 172 -3.82 13.16 28.02
N THR A 173 -5.02 12.79 27.57
CA THR A 173 -5.53 13.27 26.28
C THR A 173 -6.17 14.64 26.46
N LEU A 174 -5.59 15.65 25.80
CA LEU A 174 -5.93 17.07 25.98
C LEU A 174 -7.38 17.45 25.62
N ASP A 175 -8.09 16.59 24.86
CA ASP A 175 -9.48 16.77 24.43
C ASP A 175 -10.51 16.13 25.38
N LEU A 176 -10.08 15.50 26.47
CA LEU A 176 -10.95 14.80 27.40
C LEU A 176 -11.09 15.56 28.73
N SER A 177 -12.25 15.40 29.38
CA SER A 177 -12.44 15.92 30.75
C SER A 177 -11.46 15.24 31.72
N VAL A 178 -11.17 15.89 32.86
CA VAL A 178 -10.22 15.41 33.88
C VAL A 178 -10.55 14.01 34.44
N ARG A 179 -11.78 13.51 34.24
CA ARG A 179 -12.26 12.18 34.65
C ARG A 179 -12.46 11.20 33.50
N ALA A 180 -11.90 11.47 32.33
CA ALA A 180 -12.02 10.61 31.16
C ALA A 180 -10.66 10.03 30.77
N ALA A 181 -10.68 8.78 30.33
CA ALA A 181 -9.53 8.07 29.79
C ALA A 181 -9.83 7.60 28.36
N ARG A 182 -8.77 7.39 27.57
CA ARG A 182 -8.87 6.85 26.22
C ARG A 182 -8.14 5.52 26.14
N LEU A 183 -8.86 4.51 25.69
CA LEU A 183 -8.33 3.20 25.37
C LEU A 183 -8.15 3.10 23.85
N ASN A 184 -6.89 2.99 23.41
CA ASN A 184 -6.58 2.54 22.08
C ASN A 184 -6.35 1.03 22.12
N ILE A 185 -7.17 0.27 21.39
CA ILE A 185 -7.09 -1.18 21.36
C ILE A 185 -6.97 -1.68 19.92
N THR A 186 -5.95 -2.50 19.66
CA THR A 186 -5.77 -3.15 18.35
C THR A 186 -6.26 -4.60 18.44
N LEU A 187 -7.20 -4.94 17.57
CA LEU A 187 -7.95 -6.19 17.58
C LEU A 187 -7.76 -6.97 16.28
N GLU A 188 -7.68 -8.30 16.38
CA GLU A 188 -7.77 -9.20 15.25
C GLU A 188 -9.24 -9.60 14.99
N THR A 189 -9.73 -9.29 13.80
CA THR A 189 -11.11 -9.55 13.38
C THR A 189 -11.11 -10.45 12.14
N ARG A 190 -12.22 -11.14 11.89
CA ARG A 190 -12.32 -12.08 10.76
C ARG A 190 -12.38 -11.33 9.43
N ASP A 191 -13.15 -10.26 9.42
CA ASP A 191 -13.44 -9.42 8.26
C ASP A 191 -14.14 -8.11 8.70
N LYS A 192 -14.53 -7.33 7.69
CA LYS A 192 -15.24 -6.06 7.83
C LYS A 192 -16.57 -6.16 8.55
N ASP A 193 -17.30 -7.26 8.39
CA ASP A 193 -18.62 -7.39 9.01
C ASP A 193 -18.50 -7.77 10.47
N HIS A 194 -17.53 -8.62 10.82
CA HIS A 194 -17.16 -8.85 12.20
C HIS A 194 -16.75 -7.53 12.87
N ALA A 195 -15.85 -6.75 12.25
CA ALA A 195 -15.43 -5.45 12.77
C ALA A 195 -16.61 -4.51 13.08
N LYS A 196 -17.63 -4.44 12.20
CA LYS A 196 -18.85 -3.65 12.44
C LYS A 196 -19.65 -4.15 13.64
N VAL A 197 -19.80 -5.47 13.78
CA VAL A 197 -20.49 -6.09 14.93
C VAL A 197 -19.82 -5.66 16.23
N ILE A 198 -18.49 -5.69 16.29
CA ILE A 198 -17.72 -5.31 17.49
C ILE A 198 -17.91 -3.84 17.84
N ILE A 199 -17.75 -2.95 16.86
CA ILE A 199 -17.97 -1.51 17.06
C ILE A 199 -19.39 -1.25 17.59
N ASN A 200 -20.40 -1.92 17.04
CA ASN A 200 -21.79 -1.76 17.49
C ASN A 200 -22.01 -2.30 18.92
N LYS A 201 -21.38 -3.43 19.29
CA LYS A 201 -21.47 -3.95 20.66
C LYS A 201 -20.79 -3.02 21.67
N ILE A 202 -19.64 -2.44 21.33
CA ILE A 202 -18.97 -1.43 22.16
C ILE A 202 -19.87 -0.20 22.35
N LYS A 203 -20.51 0.29 21.29
CA LYS A 203 -21.49 1.39 21.38
C LYS A 203 -22.69 1.06 22.28
N LYS A 204 -23.20 -0.17 22.21
CA LYS A 204 -24.32 -0.64 23.06
C LYS A 204 -23.95 -0.72 24.55
N LEU A 205 -22.67 -0.85 24.87
CA LEU A 205 -22.17 -0.76 26.26
C LEU A 205 -22.08 0.69 26.77
N GLY A 206 -22.41 1.69 25.93
CA GLY A 206 -22.40 3.11 26.30
C GLY A 206 -21.09 3.83 25.98
N PHE A 207 -20.10 3.15 25.39
CA PHE A 207 -18.84 3.76 25.03
C PHE A 207 -18.91 4.54 23.71
N LYS A 208 -18.25 5.69 23.67
CA LYS A 208 -17.94 6.37 22.41
C LYS A 208 -16.71 5.71 21.80
N VAL A 209 -16.87 5.19 20.58
CA VAL A 209 -15.82 4.47 19.87
C VAL A 209 -15.68 4.96 18.44
N GLU A 210 -14.42 5.17 18.04
CA GLU A 210 -14.03 5.58 16.71
C GLU A 210 -12.93 4.67 16.20
N GLU A 211 -12.92 4.40 14.90
CA GLU A 211 -11.79 3.72 14.30
C GLU A 211 -10.63 4.71 14.14
N LYS A 212 -9.46 4.35 14.68
CA LYS A 212 -8.25 5.15 14.54
C LYS A 212 -7.76 5.05 13.10
N LYS A 213 -8.08 6.06 12.29
CA LYS A 213 -7.47 6.23 10.97
C LYS A 213 -5.99 6.54 11.18
N LYS A 214 -5.09 5.67 10.74
CA LYS A 214 -3.68 6.07 10.59
C LYS A 214 -3.62 7.11 9.48
N ASN A 215 -3.15 8.32 9.82
CA ASN A 215 -2.64 9.29 8.85
C ASN A 215 -1.48 8.68 8.08
#